data_AF-A0A2E5S6J3-F1
#
_entry.id   AF-A0A2E5S6J3-F1
#
_cell.length_a   1.000
_cell.length_b   1.000
_cell.length_c   1.000
_cell.angle_alpha   90.00
_cell.angle_beta   90.00
_cell.angle_gamma   90.00
#
_symmetry.space_group_name_H-M   'P 1'
#
loop_
_entity.id
_entity.type
_entity.pdbx_description
1 polymer ?
#
loop_
_entity_poly.entity_id
_entity_poly.type
_entity_poly.pdbx_seq_one_letter_code
_entity_poly.pdbx_strand_id
1 'polypeptide(L)'
;MFETLNQKLKSFLNPANKNPVARHFREPEYVQDQESRKSQVLFLKLLMAIARADGKIDPEEYELLQDYAFSNALNESEWREIQFFAHAKLSDEELENMIQELQKEVRSRVQKEEFLQAIQDMIEADHTLADREREVFSQLRARLQEVETSMLDNTVKSLGKALRSQKPSNLDENASLYSLNPVAAVLKQEIPYQGFNHQIIGARLGLMLILIHSDEEVAGKELKAFVELTSRQLGKSEAECEDLARRLLQIPPSHFELAHLGRLLVEDLPEESRIEWLISLFRMAHADEIYHEEEDRQMRLISRFLLLNTRQFLEARKVVTGK
;
A
#
# COMPACT_ATOMS: atom_id res chain seq x y z
N MET A 1 16.28 -37.28 11.30
CA MET A 1 17.30 -36.52 12.04
C MET A 1 16.95 -35.06 11.82
N PHE A 2 16.24 -34.43 12.76
CA PHE A 2 15.63 -33.13 12.54
C PHE A 2 16.68 -32.03 12.71
N GLU A 3 16.90 -31.25 11.65
CA GLU A 3 17.64 -30.00 11.76
C GLU A 3 16.91 -29.07 12.73
N THR A 4 17.69 -28.48 13.62
CA THR A 4 17.17 -27.54 14.61
C THR A 4 16.76 -26.23 13.94
N LEU A 5 15.75 -25.53 14.48
CA LEU A 5 15.28 -24.24 13.97
C LEU A 5 16.43 -23.22 13.78
N ASN A 6 17.43 -23.29 14.67
CA ASN A 6 18.65 -22.49 14.60
C ASN A 6 19.57 -22.83 13.41
N GLN A 7 19.57 -24.07 12.93
CA GLN A 7 20.30 -24.44 11.71
C GLN A 7 19.58 -23.95 10.45
N LYS A 8 18.24 -24.00 10.45
CA LYS A 8 17.44 -23.40 9.37
C LYS A 8 17.65 -21.88 9.30
N LEU A 9 17.53 -21.17 10.41
CA LEU A 9 17.76 -19.72 10.48
C LEU A 9 19.18 -19.32 10.01
N LYS A 10 20.21 -20.07 10.40
CA LYS A 10 21.59 -19.84 9.92
C LYS A 10 21.76 -20.11 8.42
N SER A 11 20.96 -20.98 7.82
CA SER A 11 20.98 -21.23 6.38
C SER A 11 20.32 -20.10 5.57
N PHE A 12 19.33 -19.40 6.17
CA PHE A 12 18.66 -18.24 5.58
C PHE A 12 19.51 -16.97 5.63
N LEU A 13 20.33 -16.82 6.69
CA LEU A 13 21.20 -15.66 6.88
C LEU A 13 22.57 -15.78 6.17
N ASN A 14 22.79 -16.82 5.36
CA ASN A 14 24.05 -16.98 4.63
C ASN A 14 24.04 -16.13 3.34
N PRO A 15 24.85 -15.05 3.24
CA PRO A 15 24.85 -14.13 2.09
C PRO A 15 25.34 -14.77 0.78
N ALA A 16 25.92 -15.97 0.83
CA ALA A 16 26.27 -16.75 -0.36
C ALA A 16 25.06 -17.44 -1.01
N ASN A 17 23.90 -17.47 -0.34
CA ASN A 17 22.71 -18.19 -0.80
C ASN A 17 21.68 -17.21 -1.37
N LYS A 18 21.94 -16.67 -2.58
CA LYS A 18 21.08 -15.66 -3.23
C LYS A 18 19.75 -16.20 -3.82
N ASN A 19 19.29 -17.38 -3.43
CA ASN A 19 18.15 -18.03 -4.09
C ASN A 19 17.21 -18.97 -3.26
N PRO A 20 17.18 -18.97 -1.90
CA PRO A 20 16.11 -19.66 -1.16
C PRO A 20 14.80 -18.86 -1.14
N VAL A 21 14.89 -17.53 -0.97
CA VAL A 21 13.73 -16.64 -0.84
C VAL A 21 12.89 -16.65 -2.12
N ALA A 22 13.52 -16.51 -3.30
CA ALA A 22 12.83 -16.55 -4.59
C ALA A 22 12.26 -17.93 -4.97
N ARG A 23 12.76 -19.02 -4.37
CA ARG A 23 12.20 -20.37 -4.56
C ARG A 23 10.97 -20.61 -3.70
N HIS A 24 10.93 -20.09 -2.47
CA HIS A 24 9.74 -20.17 -1.61
C HIS A 24 8.52 -19.45 -2.19
N PHE A 25 8.71 -18.41 -2.99
CA PHE A 25 7.61 -17.71 -3.68
C PHE A 25 7.07 -18.43 -4.94
N ARG A 26 7.70 -19.52 -5.42
CA ARG A 26 7.35 -20.15 -6.71
C ARG A 26 6.74 -21.55 -6.61
N GLU A 27 6.65 -22.14 -5.42
CA GLU A 27 6.08 -23.48 -5.24
C GLU A 27 4.59 -23.39 -4.84
N PRO A 28 3.66 -23.82 -5.71
CA PRO A 28 2.21 -23.72 -5.47
C PRO A 28 1.68 -24.69 -4.39
N GLU A 29 2.54 -25.46 -3.71
CA GLU A 29 2.15 -26.38 -2.64
C GLU A 29 1.92 -25.67 -1.28
N TYR A 30 2.25 -24.37 -1.15
CA TYR A 30 1.95 -23.56 0.04
C TYR A 30 0.66 -22.74 -0.08
N VAL A 31 -0.38 -23.32 -0.70
CA VAL A 31 -1.76 -22.84 -0.50
C VAL A 31 -2.25 -23.43 0.83
N GLN A 32 -1.74 -22.90 1.95
CA GLN A 32 -2.38 -23.10 3.25
C GLN A 32 -3.81 -22.55 3.19
N ASP A 33 -4.70 -23.20 3.94
CA ASP A 33 -6.15 -23.05 3.99
C ASP A 33 -6.62 -21.59 3.76
N GLN A 34 -7.33 -21.33 2.64
CA GLN A 34 -7.73 -19.97 2.24
C GLN A 34 -8.51 -19.23 3.35
N GLU A 35 -9.20 -19.94 4.24
CA GLU A 35 -9.95 -19.35 5.36
C GLU A 35 -9.04 -18.82 6.48
N SER A 36 -7.92 -19.50 6.78
CA SER A 36 -6.94 -19.03 7.78
C SER A 36 -6.21 -17.77 7.32
N ARG A 37 -6.02 -17.65 6.00
CA ARG A 37 -5.34 -16.53 5.35
C ARG A 37 -6.14 -15.23 5.43
N LYS A 38 -7.47 -15.31 5.27
CA LYS A 38 -8.35 -14.13 5.37
C LYS A 38 -8.25 -13.47 6.75
N SER A 39 -8.30 -14.26 7.82
CA SER A 39 -8.22 -13.75 9.20
C SER A 39 -6.84 -13.17 9.53
N GLN A 40 -5.76 -13.76 9.02
CA GLN A 40 -4.40 -13.22 9.17
C GLN A 40 -4.22 -11.88 8.47
N VAL A 41 -4.64 -11.76 7.21
CA VAL A 41 -4.56 -10.49 6.47
C VAL A 41 -5.40 -9.41 7.17
N LEU A 42 -6.62 -9.74 7.60
CA LEU A 42 -7.46 -8.80 8.34
C LEU A 42 -6.83 -8.36 9.67
N PHE A 43 -6.20 -9.29 10.40
CA PHE A 43 -5.50 -8.98 11.64
C PHE A 43 -4.35 -8.01 11.42
N LEU A 44 -3.53 -8.23 10.39
CA LEU A 44 -2.40 -7.34 10.08
C LEU A 44 -2.86 -5.97 9.56
N LYS A 45 -3.96 -5.91 8.79
CA LYS A 45 -4.62 -4.64 8.43
C LYS A 45 -5.05 -3.87 9.68
N LEU A 46 -5.62 -4.56 10.67
CA LEU A 46 -5.98 -3.99 11.97
C LEU A 46 -4.77 -3.49 12.76
N LEU A 47 -3.71 -4.28 12.88
CA LEU A 47 -2.53 -3.83 13.63
C LEU A 47 -1.90 -2.58 12.99
N MET A 48 -1.77 -2.56 11.65
CA MET A 48 -1.28 -1.38 10.91
C MET A 48 -2.18 -0.16 11.11
N ALA A 49 -3.50 -0.35 11.10
CA ALA A 49 -4.47 0.70 11.35
C ALA A 49 -4.36 1.28 12.77
N ILE A 50 -4.15 0.42 13.77
CA ILE A 50 -4.03 0.83 15.17
C ILE A 50 -2.71 1.55 15.39
N ALA A 51 -1.60 1.01 14.90
CA ALA A 51 -0.28 1.65 14.96
C ALA A 51 -0.23 3.01 14.25
N ARG A 52 -1.23 3.32 13.41
CA ARG A 52 -1.36 4.61 12.71
C ARG A 52 -2.27 5.61 13.42
N ALA A 53 -2.92 5.21 14.51
CA ALA A 53 -4.05 5.93 15.11
C ALA A 53 -3.65 7.32 15.67
N ASP A 54 -2.37 7.52 16.00
CA ASP A 54 -1.85 8.77 16.53
C ASP A 54 -1.44 9.81 15.47
N GLY A 55 -1.25 9.42 14.21
CA GLY A 55 -0.67 10.32 13.21
C GLY A 55 0.56 9.81 12.48
N LYS A 56 1.26 8.80 13.02
CA LYS A 56 2.50 8.22 12.49
C LYS A 56 2.51 6.72 12.80
N ILE A 57 3.51 6.01 12.33
CA ILE A 57 3.79 4.62 12.75
C ILE A 57 5.24 4.64 13.20
N ASP A 58 5.54 4.06 14.36
CA ASP A 58 6.92 3.97 14.83
C ASP A 58 7.72 2.97 13.96
N PRO A 59 8.99 3.25 13.64
CA PRO A 59 9.83 2.29 12.89
C PRO A 59 9.89 0.89 13.51
N GLU A 60 9.90 0.77 14.84
CA GLU A 60 9.96 -0.51 15.55
C GLU A 60 8.64 -1.28 15.40
N GLU A 61 7.49 -0.59 15.49
CA GLU A 61 6.18 -1.18 15.20
C GLU A 61 6.08 -1.66 13.76
N TYR A 62 6.59 -0.87 12.81
CA TYR A 62 6.57 -1.22 11.40
C TYR A 62 7.43 -2.46 11.11
N GLU A 63 8.62 -2.55 11.69
CA GLU A 63 9.50 -3.71 11.55
C GLU A 63 8.85 -4.97 12.17
N LEU A 64 8.22 -4.84 13.33
CA LEU A 64 7.49 -5.93 13.97
C LEU A 64 6.32 -6.42 13.10
N LEU A 65 5.57 -5.50 12.48
CA LEU A 65 4.51 -5.82 11.53
C LEU A 65 5.02 -6.53 10.28
N GLN A 66 6.19 -6.13 9.77
CA GLN A 66 6.86 -6.82 8.67
C GLN A 66 7.24 -8.24 9.07
N ASP A 67 7.83 -8.43 10.25
CA ASP A 67 8.21 -9.75 10.75
C ASP A 67 7.00 -10.68 10.88
N TYR A 68 5.85 -10.18 11.35
CA TYR A 68 4.62 -10.97 11.35
C TYR A 68 4.11 -11.27 9.94
N ALA A 69 4.12 -10.30 9.03
CA ALA A 69 3.69 -10.51 7.66
C ALA A 69 4.54 -11.59 6.94
N PHE A 70 5.87 -11.54 7.12
CA PHE A 70 6.78 -12.54 6.55
C PHE A 70 6.65 -13.90 7.22
N SER A 71 6.50 -13.95 8.54
CA SER A 71 6.28 -15.21 9.28
C SER A 71 5.00 -15.92 8.86
N ASN A 72 3.99 -15.17 8.41
CA ASN A 72 2.73 -15.69 7.87
C ASN A 72 2.75 -15.91 6.34
N ALA A 73 3.92 -15.82 5.69
CA ALA A 73 4.10 -16.06 4.26
C ALA A 73 3.14 -15.27 3.36
N LEU A 74 2.85 -14.02 3.73
CA LEU A 74 2.04 -13.14 2.89
C LEU A 74 2.72 -12.88 1.55
N ASN A 75 1.91 -12.78 0.50
CA ASN A 75 2.40 -12.38 -0.81
C ASN A 75 2.55 -10.85 -0.89
N GLU A 76 3.25 -10.38 -1.92
CA GLU A 76 3.52 -8.95 -2.12
C GLU A 76 2.23 -8.11 -2.26
N SER A 77 1.19 -8.65 -2.91
CA SER A 77 -0.08 -7.95 -3.06
C SER A 77 -0.78 -7.76 -1.71
N GLU A 78 -0.80 -8.80 -0.88
CA GLU A 78 -1.39 -8.75 0.47
C GLU A 78 -0.64 -7.77 1.38
N TRP A 79 0.69 -7.77 1.28
CA TRP A 79 1.50 -6.81 2.02
C TRP A 79 1.20 -5.37 1.60
N ARG A 80 1.06 -5.10 0.30
CA ARG A 80 0.66 -3.76 -0.18
C ARG A 80 -0.74 -3.36 0.28
N GLU A 81 -1.68 -4.30 0.31
CA GLU A 81 -3.01 -4.05 0.88
C GLU A 81 -2.95 -3.69 2.37
N ILE A 82 -2.04 -4.29 3.14
CA ILE A 82 -1.83 -3.94 4.55
C ILE A 82 -1.19 -2.55 4.63
N GLN A 83 -0.19 -2.26 3.79
CA GLN A 83 0.48 -0.96 3.76
C GLN A 83 -0.47 0.21 3.42
N PHE A 84 -1.59 -0.03 2.73
CA PHE A 84 -2.65 0.98 2.57
C PHE A 84 -3.08 1.57 3.93
N PHE A 85 -3.19 0.73 4.96
CA PHE A 85 -3.63 1.13 6.29
C PHE A 85 -2.62 2.03 7.02
N ALA A 86 -1.36 2.08 6.57
CA ALA A 86 -0.37 3.04 7.05
C ALA A 86 -0.68 4.49 6.66
N HIS A 87 -1.51 4.67 5.63
CA HIS A 87 -1.87 5.97 5.07
C HIS A 87 -3.36 6.28 5.14
N ALA A 88 -4.19 5.27 5.42
CA ALA A 88 -5.64 5.39 5.46
C ALA A 88 -6.12 6.17 6.70
N LYS A 89 -7.10 7.06 6.50
CA LYS A 89 -7.84 7.70 7.60
C LYS A 89 -9.05 6.85 8.00
N LEU A 90 -8.91 6.07 9.05
CA LEU A 90 -10.01 5.28 9.59
C LEU A 90 -10.82 6.08 10.61
N SER A 91 -12.13 6.01 10.50
CA SER A 91 -13.04 6.39 11.58
C SER A 91 -13.07 5.31 12.67
N ASP A 92 -13.45 5.70 13.89
CA ASP A 92 -13.60 4.74 15.00
C ASP A 92 -14.66 3.67 14.67
N GLU A 93 -15.68 4.01 13.88
CA GLU A 93 -16.71 3.07 13.39
C GLU A 93 -16.13 2.04 12.41
N GLU A 94 -15.29 2.45 11.47
CA GLU A 94 -14.61 1.53 10.54
C GLU A 94 -13.68 0.58 11.29
N LEU A 95 -12.93 1.10 12.26
CA LEU A 95 -12.04 0.30 13.10
C LEU A 95 -12.82 -0.74 13.91
N GLU A 96 -13.91 -0.35 14.56
CA GLU A 96 -14.79 -1.27 15.29
C GLU A 96 -15.40 -2.33 14.36
N ASN A 97 -15.80 -1.96 13.15
CA ASN A 97 -16.30 -2.91 12.14
C ASN A 97 -15.23 -3.96 11.77
N MET A 98 -13.98 -3.54 11.59
CA MET A 98 -12.86 -4.46 11.33
C MET A 98 -12.63 -5.41 12.52
N ILE A 99 -12.66 -4.90 13.76
CA ILE A 99 -12.53 -5.73 14.98
C ILE A 99 -13.64 -6.79 15.02
N GLN A 100 -14.89 -6.40 14.76
CA GLN A 100 -16.02 -7.32 14.73
C GLN A 100 -15.93 -8.35 13.60
N GLU A 101 -15.38 -7.98 12.44
CA GLU A 101 -15.10 -8.93 11.37
C GLU A 101 -14.03 -9.92 11.79
N LEU A 102 -12.95 -9.47 12.41
CA LEU A 102 -11.88 -10.36 12.90
C LEU A 102 -12.42 -11.37 13.91
N GLN A 103 -13.24 -10.94 14.88
CA GLN A 103 -13.88 -11.85 15.83
C GLN A 103 -14.74 -12.92 15.14
N LYS A 104 -15.39 -12.58 14.02
CA LYS A 104 -16.19 -13.52 13.24
C LYS A 104 -15.32 -14.47 12.44
N GLU A 105 -14.10 -14.10 12.07
CA GLU A 105 -13.20 -14.91 11.23
C GLU A 105 -12.24 -15.80 12.03
N VAL A 106 -11.93 -15.47 13.30
CA VAL A 106 -11.11 -16.32 14.16
C VAL A 106 -11.86 -17.63 14.48
N ARG A 107 -11.26 -18.77 14.09
CA ARG A 107 -11.86 -20.11 14.27
C ARG A 107 -11.03 -21.06 15.13
N SER A 108 -9.72 -20.82 15.22
CA SER A 108 -8.78 -21.72 15.91
C SER A 108 -8.28 -21.09 17.21
N ARG A 109 -8.15 -21.92 18.24
CA ARG A 109 -7.50 -21.52 19.50
C ARG A 109 -6.04 -21.12 19.27
N VAL A 110 -5.33 -21.85 18.41
CA VAL A 110 -3.91 -21.58 18.09
C VAL A 110 -3.78 -20.19 17.46
N GLN A 111 -4.59 -19.90 16.44
CA GLN A 111 -4.61 -18.60 15.78
C GLN A 111 -4.97 -17.46 16.74
N LYS A 112 -5.94 -17.68 17.63
CA LYS A 112 -6.29 -16.71 18.67
C LYS A 112 -5.11 -16.42 19.60
N GLU A 113 -4.40 -17.45 20.04
CA GLU A 113 -3.22 -17.30 20.91
C GLU A 113 -2.08 -16.55 20.17
N GLU A 114 -1.86 -16.84 18.88
CA GLU A 114 -0.92 -16.10 18.03
C GLU A 114 -1.27 -14.61 17.92
N PHE A 115 -2.54 -14.28 17.66
CA PHE A 115 -2.98 -12.87 17.57
C PHE A 115 -2.86 -12.14 18.91
N LEU A 116 -3.18 -12.81 20.02
CA LEU A 116 -3.03 -12.23 21.35
C LEU A 116 -1.57 -11.97 21.71
N GLN A 117 -0.66 -12.87 21.30
CA GLN A 117 0.78 -12.66 21.48
C GLN A 117 1.26 -11.48 20.63
N ALA A 118 0.87 -11.41 19.36
CA ALA A 118 1.25 -10.30 18.50
C ALA A 118 0.77 -8.94 19.01
N ILE A 119 -0.45 -8.85 19.57
CA ILE A 119 -0.92 -7.63 20.23
C ILE A 119 -0.05 -7.29 21.44
N GLN A 120 0.34 -8.29 22.24
CA GLN A 120 1.20 -8.06 23.40
C GLN A 120 2.57 -7.53 22.98
N ASP A 121 3.16 -8.15 21.95
CA ASP A 121 4.47 -7.76 21.42
C ASP A 121 4.42 -6.32 20.86
N MET A 122 3.34 -5.94 20.15
CA MET A 122 3.14 -4.54 19.71
C MET A 122 3.04 -3.57 20.89
N ILE A 123 2.33 -3.95 21.97
CA ILE A 123 2.23 -3.12 23.18
C ILE A 123 3.59 -2.98 23.90
N GLU A 124 4.45 -3.99 23.81
CA GLU A 124 5.75 -4.02 24.48
C GLU A 124 6.89 -3.36 23.67
N ALA A 125 6.80 -3.45 22.33
CA ALA A 125 7.79 -2.88 21.42
C ALA A 125 7.85 -1.36 21.55
N ASP A 126 6.71 -0.70 21.66
CA ASP A 126 6.69 0.75 21.76
C ASP A 126 6.80 1.23 23.23
N HIS A 127 7.93 1.84 23.56
CA HIS A 127 8.21 2.47 24.85
C HIS A 127 7.43 3.78 25.10
N THR A 128 6.66 4.24 24.09
CA THR A 128 6.01 5.54 24.00
C THR A 128 4.60 5.48 23.40
N LEU A 129 3.90 4.35 23.53
CA LEU A 129 2.53 4.21 23.02
C LEU A 129 1.67 5.40 23.39
N ALA A 130 1.09 6.04 22.37
CA ALA A 130 0.12 7.08 22.59
C ALA A 130 -1.07 6.48 23.37
N ASP A 131 -1.67 7.27 24.26
CA ASP A 131 -2.78 6.82 25.11
C ASP A 131 -3.92 6.16 24.29
N ARG A 132 -4.15 6.67 23.06
CA ARG A 132 -5.17 6.17 22.14
C ARG A 132 -4.84 4.78 21.59
N GLU A 133 -3.61 4.52 21.17
CA GLU A 133 -3.20 3.24 20.59
C GLU A 133 -3.30 2.14 21.64
N ARG A 134 -2.79 2.44 22.84
CA ARG A 134 -2.88 1.53 23.98
C ARG A 134 -4.32 1.19 24.34
N GLU A 135 -5.23 2.17 24.30
CA GLU A 135 -6.65 1.94 24.52
C GLU A 135 -7.22 0.99 23.47
N VAL A 136 -6.97 1.24 22.19
CA VAL A 136 -7.51 0.43 21.09
C VAL A 136 -6.91 -0.98 21.08
N PHE A 137 -5.61 -1.15 21.30
CA PHE A 137 -4.99 -2.47 21.46
C PHE A 137 -5.58 -3.24 22.65
N SER A 138 -5.84 -2.56 23.76
CA SER A 138 -6.48 -3.17 24.93
C SER A 138 -7.91 -3.62 24.63
N GLN A 139 -8.68 -2.80 23.90
CA GLN A 139 -10.02 -3.16 23.43
C GLN A 139 -9.97 -4.37 22.50
N LEU A 140 -9.11 -4.37 21.47
CA LEU A 140 -8.93 -5.48 20.54
C LEU A 140 -8.55 -6.78 21.27
N ARG A 141 -7.62 -6.70 22.23
CA ARG A 141 -7.21 -7.85 23.05
C ARG A 141 -8.38 -8.42 23.85
N ALA A 142 -9.15 -7.57 24.53
CA ALA A 142 -10.31 -8.00 25.32
C ALA A 142 -11.37 -8.67 24.41
N ARG A 143 -11.65 -8.08 23.26
CA ARG A 143 -12.58 -8.61 22.25
C ARG A 143 -12.14 -9.97 21.71
N LEU A 144 -10.85 -10.16 21.45
CA LEU A 144 -10.32 -11.45 21.01
C LEU A 144 -10.38 -12.50 22.11
N GLN A 145 -10.15 -12.12 23.38
CA GLN A 145 -10.28 -13.03 24.52
C GLN A 145 -11.70 -13.58 24.68
N GLU A 146 -12.73 -12.81 24.33
CA GLU A 146 -14.15 -13.23 24.35
C GLU A 146 -14.51 -14.24 23.24
N VAL A 147 -13.70 -14.38 22.19
CA VAL A 147 -14.00 -15.31 21.09
C VAL A 147 -13.93 -16.76 21.57
N GLU A 148 -15.07 -17.46 21.55
CA GLU A 148 -15.15 -18.89 21.86
C GLU A 148 -14.67 -19.74 20.68
N THR A 149 -13.54 -20.45 20.85
CA THR A 149 -12.92 -21.30 19.80
C THR A 149 -13.17 -22.79 20.06
N SER A 150 -14.38 -23.15 20.50
CA SER A 150 -14.73 -24.52 20.92
C SER A 150 -14.74 -25.51 19.74
N MET A 151 -14.10 -26.67 19.91
CA MET A 151 -13.96 -27.71 18.87
C MET A 151 -15.28 -28.32 18.36
N LEU A 152 -16.41 -28.10 19.05
CA LEU A 152 -17.72 -28.69 18.71
C LEU A 152 -18.62 -27.78 17.86
N ASP A 153 -18.22 -26.55 17.54
CA ASP A 153 -19.07 -25.55 16.89
C ASP A 153 -18.86 -25.46 15.36
N ASN A 154 -17.91 -26.24 14.82
CA ASN A 154 -17.54 -26.26 13.40
C ASN A 154 -18.61 -26.91 12.49
N THR A 155 -19.57 -27.65 13.05
CA THR A 155 -20.65 -28.32 12.30
C THR A 155 -21.91 -27.48 12.13
N VAL A 156 -22.14 -26.45 12.96
CA VAL A 156 -23.37 -25.65 12.89
C VAL A 156 -23.20 -24.40 12.00
N LYS A 157 -21.99 -23.84 11.90
CA LYS A 157 -21.72 -22.64 11.08
C LYS A 157 -21.54 -22.92 9.58
N SER A 158 -21.33 -24.17 9.16
CA SER A 158 -21.17 -24.54 7.75
C SER A 158 -22.49 -24.56 6.95
N LEU A 159 -23.65 -24.63 7.63
CA LEU A 159 -24.98 -24.58 7.00
C LEU A 159 -25.48 -23.16 6.68
N GLY A 160 -24.80 -22.11 7.18
CA GLY A 160 -25.13 -20.71 6.90
C GLY A 160 -24.36 -20.06 5.73
N LYS A 161 -23.41 -20.78 5.12
CA LYS A 161 -22.46 -20.23 4.13
C LYS A 161 -23.06 -19.92 2.75
N ALA A 162 -24.29 -20.33 2.45
CA ALA A 162 -24.89 -20.12 1.12
C ALA A 162 -25.51 -18.71 0.90
N LEU A 163 -25.49 -17.81 1.89
CA LEU A 163 -26.23 -16.54 1.81
C LEU A 163 -25.44 -15.28 2.22
N ARG A 164 -24.11 -15.34 2.34
CA ARG A 164 -23.29 -14.16 2.61
C ARG A 164 -22.19 -13.98 1.56
N SER A 165 -22.58 -13.62 0.34
CA SER A 165 -21.72 -12.74 -0.46
C SER A 165 -21.78 -11.36 0.21
N GLN A 166 -21.03 -11.17 1.29
CA GLN A 166 -20.77 -9.84 1.80
C GLN A 166 -20.08 -9.09 0.68
N LYS A 167 -20.77 -8.08 0.15
CA LYS A 167 -20.17 -7.09 -0.73
C LYS A 167 -18.93 -6.56 -0.01
N PRO A 168 -17.74 -6.55 -0.64
CA PRO A 168 -16.54 -6.02 0.01
C PRO A 168 -16.85 -4.62 0.52
N SER A 169 -16.33 -4.30 1.70
CA SER A 169 -16.46 -2.95 2.23
C SER A 169 -15.80 -1.96 1.26
N ASN A 170 -16.23 -0.70 1.26
CA ASN A 170 -15.54 0.33 0.47
C ASN A 170 -14.04 0.40 0.81
N LEU A 171 -13.68 0.03 2.04
CA LEU A 171 -12.32 -0.01 2.55
C LEU A 171 -11.49 -1.14 1.91
N ASP A 172 -12.05 -2.34 1.77
CA ASP A 172 -11.37 -3.46 1.10
C ASP A 172 -11.20 -3.22 -0.40
N GLU A 173 -12.21 -2.61 -1.04
CA GLU A 173 -12.09 -2.17 -2.43
C GLU A 173 -10.97 -1.13 -2.59
N ASN A 174 -10.83 -0.21 -1.63
CA ASN A 174 -9.78 0.80 -1.65
C ASN A 174 -8.39 0.19 -1.36
N ALA A 175 -8.27 -0.73 -0.42
CA ALA A 175 -7.02 -1.45 -0.14
C ALA A 175 -6.55 -2.25 -1.36
N SER A 176 -7.48 -2.94 -2.03
CA SER A 176 -7.19 -3.65 -3.28
C SER A 176 -6.72 -2.69 -4.38
N LEU A 177 -7.37 -1.52 -4.51
CA LEU A 177 -6.95 -0.48 -5.45
C LEU A 177 -5.55 0.06 -5.13
N TYR A 178 -5.19 0.18 -3.85
CA TYR A 178 -3.90 0.70 -3.43
C TYR A 178 -2.73 -0.15 -3.93
N SER A 179 -2.90 -1.48 -4.02
CA SER A 179 -1.86 -2.39 -4.51
C SER A 179 -1.41 -2.12 -5.96
N LEU A 180 -2.28 -1.50 -6.77
CA LEU A 180 -2.07 -1.19 -8.18
C LEU A 180 -1.91 0.30 -8.45
N ASN A 181 -2.68 1.13 -7.74
CA ASN A 181 -2.76 2.57 -7.90
C ASN A 181 -2.94 3.24 -6.52
N PRO A 182 -1.85 3.37 -5.74
CA PRO A 182 -1.92 3.87 -4.37
C PRO A 182 -2.46 5.30 -4.30
N VAL A 183 -2.16 6.13 -5.31
CA VAL A 183 -2.69 7.49 -5.39
C VAL A 183 -4.20 7.50 -5.59
N ALA A 184 -4.75 6.67 -6.47
CA ALA A 184 -6.19 6.60 -6.68
C ALA A 184 -6.94 6.20 -5.41
N ALA A 185 -6.39 5.26 -4.63
CA ALA A 185 -6.97 4.85 -3.36
C ALA A 185 -6.98 6.01 -2.34
N VAL A 186 -5.87 6.75 -2.21
CA VAL A 186 -5.81 7.95 -1.34
C VAL A 186 -6.79 9.03 -1.82
N LEU A 187 -6.85 9.30 -3.13
CA LEU A 187 -7.76 10.30 -3.69
C LEU A 187 -9.23 9.95 -3.47
N LYS A 188 -9.60 8.66 -3.57
CA LYS A 188 -10.98 8.21 -3.35
C LYS A 188 -11.43 8.42 -1.91
N GLN A 189 -10.51 8.36 -0.95
CA GLN A 189 -10.78 8.66 0.46
C GLN A 189 -10.89 10.16 0.73
N GLU A 190 -10.00 10.97 0.16
CA GLU A 190 -9.97 12.43 0.42
C GLU A 190 -11.01 13.21 -0.39
N ILE A 191 -11.35 12.73 -1.58
CA ILE A 191 -12.24 13.40 -2.53
C ILE A 191 -13.23 12.36 -3.06
N PRO A 192 -14.26 11.97 -2.27
CA PRO A 192 -15.18 10.89 -2.62
C PRO A 192 -16.15 11.22 -3.78
N TYR A 193 -16.00 12.40 -4.41
CA TYR A 193 -16.87 12.87 -5.49
C TYR A 193 -16.73 12.01 -6.76
N GLN A 194 -17.86 11.46 -7.23
CA GLN A 194 -17.91 10.53 -8.37
C GLN A 194 -17.63 11.16 -9.75
N GLY A 195 -17.54 12.49 -9.86
CA GLY A 195 -17.24 13.14 -11.14
C GLY A 195 -15.75 13.13 -11.52
N PHE A 196 -14.87 12.63 -10.66
CA PHE A 196 -13.46 12.42 -10.98
C PHE A 196 -13.20 10.96 -11.31
N ASN A 197 -12.45 10.71 -12.39
CA ASN A 197 -11.88 9.39 -12.63
C ASN A 197 -10.60 9.25 -11.78
N HIS A 198 -10.76 8.82 -10.51
CA HIS A 198 -9.65 8.65 -9.56
C HIS A 198 -8.55 7.75 -10.08
N GLN A 199 -8.87 6.75 -10.91
CA GLN A 199 -7.85 5.86 -11.48
C GLN A 199 -6.93 6.60 -12.44
N ILE A 200 -7.49 7.42 -13.33
CA ILE A 200 -6.71 8.17 -14.32
C ILE A 200 -5.94 9.31 -13.69
N ILE A 201 -6.57 10.06 -12.77
CA ILE A 201 -5.87 11.10 -12.01
C ILE A 201 -4.78 10.48 -11.14
N GLY A 202 -5.10 9.38 -10.44
CA GLY A 202 -4.14 8.66 -9.63
C GLY A 202 -2.98 8.11 -10.44
N ALA A 203 -3.22 7.63 -11.67
CA ALA A 203 -2.15 7.18 -12.55
C ALA A 203 -1.25 8.33 -13.00
N ARG A 204 -1.82 9.48 -13.37
CA ARG A 204 -1.05 10.70 -13.69
C ARG A 204 -0.17 11.11 -12.51
N LEU A 205 -0.76 11.33 -11.35
CA LEU A 205 -0.03 11.75 -10.15
C LEU A 205 0.99 10.68 -9.69
N GLY A 206 0.67 9.40 -9.84
CA GLY A 206 1.60 8.30 -9.55
C GLY A 206 2.85 8.33 -10.44
N LEU A 207 2.70 8.60 -11.74
CA LEU A 207 3.86 8.77 -12.63
C LEU A 207 4.72 9.98 -12.25
N MET A 208 4.12 11.04 -11.72
CA MET A 208 4.88 12.19 -11.20
C MET A 208 5.66 11.81 -9.95
N LEU A 209 5.06 11.08 -9.02
CA LEU A 209 5.73 10.63 -7.80
C LEU A 209 6.90 9.68 -8.10
N ILE A 210 6.75 8.77 -9.08
CA ILE A 210 7.86 7.94 -9.55
C ILE A 210 9.04 8.80 -10.02
N LEU A 211 8.77 9.93 -10.68
CA LEU A 211 9.82 10.84 -11.14
C LEU A 211 10.46 11.61 -9.98
N ILE A 212 9.64 12.16 -9.07
CA ILE A 212 10.12 12.92 -7.90
C ILE A 212 10.94 12.04 -6.95
N HIS A 213 10.66 10.73 -6.90
CA HIS A 213 11.44 9.78 -6.12
C HIS A 213 12.60 9.15 -6.90
N SER A 214 12.90 9.67 -8.10
CA SER A 214 13.99 9.11 -8.90
C SER A 214 15.36 9.47 -8.34
N ASP A 215 15.47 10.60 -7.64
CA ASP A 215 16.55 10.92 -6.72
C ASP A 215 16.09 10.81 -5.26
N GLU A 216 17.04 10.67 -4.33
CA GLU A 216 16.75 10.52 -2.90
C GLU A 216 16.34 11.84 -2.23
N GLU A 217 16.32 12.96 -2.97
CA GLU A 217 16.09 14.31 -2.47
C GLU A 217 14.94 15.01 -3.21
N VAL A 218 13.80 15.18 -2.55
CA VAL A 218 12.69 15.98 -3.12
C VAL A 218 13.01 17.47 -3.04
N ALA A 219 13.31 18.11 -4.16
CA ALA A 219 13.60 19.54 -4.19
C ALA A 219 12.32 20.36 -3.96
N GLY A 220 12.45 21.49 -3.24
CA GLY A 220 11.30 22.36 -2.94
C GLY A 220 10.59 22.91 -4.18
N LYS A 221 11.31 23.02 -5.31
CA LYS A 221 10.74 23.44 -6.60
C LYS A 221 9.93 22.33 -7.27
N GLU A 222 10.36 21.08 -7.17
CA GLU A 222 9.61 19.92 -7.67
C GLU A 222 8.32 19.73 -6.89
N LEU A 223 8.38 19.86 -5.55
CA LEU A 223 7.18 19.83 -4.71
C LEU A 223 6.19 20.91 -5.16
N LYS A 224 6.66 22.13 -5.43
CA LYS A 224 5.80 23.20 -5.92
C LYS A 224 5.18 22.87 -7.28
N ALA A 225 5.96 22.34 -8.22
CA ALA A 225 5.47 21.91 -9.53
C ALA A 225 4.47 20.73 -9.41
N PHE A 226 4.70 19.81 -8.48
CA PHE A 226 3.81 18.71 -8.15
C PHE A 226 2.47 19.21 -7.60
N VAL A 227 2.48 20.18 -6.69
CA VAL A 227 1.27 20.82 -6.14
C VAL A 227 0.50 21.55 -7.25
N GLU A 228 1.17 22.33 -8.10
CA GLU A 228 0.56 23.05 -9.23
C GLU A 228 -0.14 22.09 -10.20
N LEU A 229 0.54 21.01 -10.58
CA LEU A 229 -0.03 20.01 -11.49
C LEU A 229 -1.15 19.21 -10.81
N THR A 230 -1.04 18.89 -9.52
CA THR A 230 -2.10 18.24 -8.74
C THR A 230 -3.35 19.12 -8.67
N SER A 231 -3.18 20.41 -8.38
CA SER A 231 -4.24 21.42 -8.40
C SER A 231 -4.97 21.46 -9.74
N ARG A 232 -4.23 21.47 -10.84
CA ARG A 232 -4.81 21.42 -12.21
C ARG A 232 -5.58 20.14 -12.49
N GLN A 233 -5.05 18.98 -12.10
CA GLN A 233 -5.74 17.69 -12.32
C GLN A 233 -7.04 17.59 -11.52
N LEU A 234 -7.07 18.14 -10.31
CA LEU A 234 -8.21 18.08 -9.41
C LEU A 234 -9.19 19.25 -9.57
N GLY A 235 -8.81 20.30 -10.30
CA GLY A 235 -9.60 21.54 -10.41
C GLY A 235 -9.77 22.26 -9.06
N LYS A 236 -8.78 22.13 -8.16
CA LYS A 236 -8.77 22.73 -6.82
C LYS A 236 -7.67 23.78 -6.69
N SER A 237 -7.69 24.60 -5.64
CA SER A 237 -6.60 25.56 -5.40
C SER A 237 -5.30 24.86 -4.97
N GLU A 238 -4.15 25.48 -5.24
CA GLU A 238 -2.84 24.95 -4.79
C GLU A 238 -2.78 24.78 -3.26
N ALA A 239 -3.37 25.71 -2.50
CA ALA A 239 -3.44 25.63 -1.05
C ALA A 239 -4.22 24.40 -0.55
N GLU A 240 -5.33 24.03 -1.23
CA GLU A 240 -6.09 22.82 -0.90
C GLU A 240 -5.34 21.53 -1.30
N CYS A 241 -4.45 21.61 -2.29
CA CYS A 241 -3.69 20.48 -2.78
C CYS A 241 -2.36 20.27 -2.07
N GLU A 242 -1.84 21.25 -1.32
CA GLU A 242 -0.53 21.15 -0.66
C GLU A 242 -0.49 20.00 0.34
N ASP A 243 -1.46 19.91 1.26
CA ASP A 243 -1.53 18.84 2.26
C ASP A 243 -1.71 17.46 1.63
N LEU A 244 -2.52 17.38 0.57
CA LEU A 244 -2.71 16.15 -0.20
C LEU A 244 -1.39 15.73 -0.87
N ALA A 245 -0.72 16.65 -1.55
CA ALA A 245 0.54 16.40 -2.24
C ALA A 245 1.63 15.90 -1.28
N ARG A 246 1.75 16.54 -0.11
CA ARG A 246 2.67 16.10 0.96
C ARG A 246 2.37 14.69 1.43
N ARG A 247 1.09 14.31 1.54
CA ARG A 247 0.70 12.94 1.90
C ARG A 247 0.99 11.94 0.77
N LEU A 248 0.75 12.32 -0.47
CA LEU A 248 1.06 11.46 -1.62
C LEU A 248 2.57 11.19 -1.75
N LEU A 249 3.42 12.15 -1.41
CA LEU A 249 4.88 11.97 -1.36
C LEU A 249 5.36 11.02 -0.26
N GLN A 250 4.51 10.65 0.69
CA GLN A 250 4.83 9.63 1.69
C GLN A 250 4.59 8.21 1.17
N ILE A 251 3.99 8.05 -0.02
CA ILE A 251 3.79 6.74 -0.64
C ILE A 251 5.15 6.22 -1.11
N PRO A 252 5.61 5.05 -0.62
CA PRO A 252 6.89 4.49 -1.02
C PRO A 252 7.01 4.27 -2.54
N PRO A 253 8.18 4.55 -3.15
CA PRO A 253 8.38 4.36 -4.59
C PRO A 253 8.11 2.92 -5.05
N SER A 254 8.40 1.94 -4.19
CA SER A 254 8.16 0.52 -4.41
C SER A 254 6.68 0.14 -4.57
N HIS A 255 5.74 1.04 -4.25
CA HIS A 255 4.30 0.79 -4.40
C HIS A 255 3.75 1.15 -5.77
N PHE A 256 4.53 1.86 -6.60
CA PHE A 256 4.05 2.28 -7.91
C PHE A 256 4.28 1.20 -8.97
N GLU A 257 3.19 0.65 -9.48
CA GLU A 257 3.20 -0.28 -10.61
C GLU A 257 3.22 0.47 -11.94
N LEU A 258 4.42 0.90 -12.38
CA LEU A 258 4.61 1.70 -13.59
C LEU A 258 3.89 1.12 -14.82
N ALA A 259 3.92 -0.20 -14.99
CA ALA A 259 3.23 -0.89 -16.09
C ALA A 259 1.70 -0.73 -16.01
N HIS A 260 1.13 -0.84 -14.80
CA HIS A 260 -0.30 -0.65 -14.58
C HIS A 260 -0.71 0.80 -14.80
N LEU A 261 0.03 1.76 -14.21
CA LEU A 261 -0.26 3.19 -14.36
C LEU A 261 -0.18 3.63 -15.83
N GLY A 262 0.86 3.20 -16.54
CA GLY A 262 0.99 3.48 -17.97
C GLY A 262 -0.17 2.90 -18.78
N ARG A 263 -0.53 1.65 -18.52
CA ARG A 263 -1.66 0.98 -19.19
C ARG A 263 -2.98 1.74 -18.99
N LEU A 264 -3.29 2.18 -17.78
CA LEU A 264 -4.50 2.98 -17.50
C LEU A 264 -4.56 4.23 -18.37
N LEU A 265 -3.43 4.95 -18.51
CA LEU A 265 -3.37 6.14 -19.34
C LEU A 265 -3.44 5.83 -20.84
N VAL A 266 -2.91 4.69 -21.29
CA VAL A 266 -3.02 4.27 -22.70
C VAL A 266 -4.45 3.86 -23.06
N GLU A 267 -5.16 3.21 -22.16
CA GLU A 267 -6.54 2.76 -22.41
C GLU A 267 -7.53 3.93 -22.43
N ASP A 268 -7.28 5.00 -21.67
CA ASP A 268 -8.22 6.12 -21.51
C ASP A 268 -7.83 7.39 -22.29
N LEU A 269 -6.54 7.61 -22.58
CA LEU A 269 -6.06 8.83 -23.23
C LEU A 269 -5.65 8.61 -24.68
N PRO A 270 -6.03 9.54 -25.60
CA PRO A 270 -5.50 9.53 -26.95
C PRO A 270 -3.99 9.85 -26.94
N GLU A 271 -3.32 9.51 -28.04
CA GLU A 271 -1.89 9.73 -28.20
C GLU A 271 -1.44 11.17 -27.94
N GLU A 272 -2.18 12.15 -28.46
CA GLU A 272 -1.89 13.57 -28.28
C GLU A 272 -1.87 13.97 -26.79
N SER A 273 -2.87 13.52 -26.03
CA SER A 273 -2.94 13.78 -24.58
C SER A 273 -1.83 13.06 -23.80
N ARG A 274 -1.34 11.90 -24.27
CA ARG A 274 -0.18 11.23 -23.67
C ARG A 274 1.12 12.01 -23.92
N ILE A 275 1.26 12.64 -25.09
CA ILE A 275 2.39 13.52 -25.40
C ILE A 275 2.33 14.79 -24.53
N GLU A 276 1.16 15.42 -24.41
CA GLU A 276 0.96 16.58 -23.52
C GLU A 276 1.26 16.24 -22.06
N TRP A 277 0.90 15.03 -21.64
CA TRP A 277 1.23 14.53 -20.31
C TRP A 277 2.75 14.37 -20.14
N LEU A 278 3.44 13.77 -21.11
CA LEU A 278 4.91 13.66 -21.08
C LEU A 278 5.59 15.03 -21.03
N ILE A 279 5.08 16.03 -21.76
CA ILE A 279 5.58 17.42 -21.69
C ILE A 279 5.40 17.99 -20.28
N SER A 280 4.28 17.70 -19.62
CA SER A 280 4.03 18.14 -18.24
C SER A 280 5.02 17.51 -17.25
N LEU A 281 5.36 16.23 -17.43
CA LEU A 281 6.39 15.56 -16.64
C LEU A 281 7.78 16.19 -16.85
N PHE A 282 8.16 16.50 -18.09
CA PHE A 282 9.42 17.23 -18.35
C PHE A 282 9.46 18.61 -17.69
N ARG A 283 8.34 19.35 -17.69
CA ARG A 283 8.28 20.66 -17.02
C ARG A 283 8.47 20.55 -15.52
N MET A 284 7.99 19.48 -14.91
CA MET A 284 8.17 19.21 -13.49
C MET A 284 9.62 18.84 -13.18
N ALA A 285 10.20 17.90 -13.93
CA ALA A 285 11.60 17.48 -13.78
C ALA A 285 12.56 18.67 -13.90
N HIS A 286 12.34 19.53 -14.90
CA HIS A 286 13.17 20.71 -15.14
C HIS A 286 12.80 21.93 -14.29
N ALA A 287 11.95 21.80 -13.26
CA ALA A 287 11.47 22.94 -12.49
C ALA A 287 12.61 23.69 -11.76
N ASP A 288 13.70 23.00 -11.46
CA ASP A 288 14.89 23.57 -10.80
C ASP A 288 16.05 23.89 -11.74
N GLU A 289 15.87 23.69 -13.05
CA GLU A 289 16.89 23.79 -14.12
C GLU A 289 18.00 22.73 -14.06
N ILE A 290 17.90 21.78 -13.14
CA ILE A 290 18.77 20.61 -13.05
C ILE A 290 17.99 19.45 -13.67
N TYR A 291 18.70 18.54 -14.33
CA TYR A 291 18.08 17.34 -14.91
C TYR A 291 19.06 16.20 -14.78
N HIS A 292 18.75 15.31 -13.85
CA HIS A 292 19.61 14.23 -13.44
C HIS A 292 19.52 13.06 -14.41
N GLU A 293 20.58 12.24 -14.47
CA GLU A 293 20.60 11.06 -15.34
C GLU A 293 19.50 10.06 -14.96
N GLU A 294 19.19 9.95 -13.67
CA GLU A 294 18.15 9.05 -13.18
C GLU A 294 16.75 9.53 -13.58
N GLU A 295 16.48 10.84 -13.54
CA GLU A 295 15.24 11.42 -14.09
C GLU A 295 15.10 11.16 -15.60
N ASP A 296 16.17 11.29 -16.40
CA ASP A 296 16.14 10.95 -17.84
C ASP A 296 15.83 9.47 -18.06
N ARG A 297 16.41 8.59 -17.24
CA ARG A 297 16.13 7.16 -17.29
C ARG A 297 14.68 6.86 -16.95
N GLN A 298 14.16 7.43 -15.86
CA GLN A 298 12.76 7.25 -15.45
C GLN A 298 11.80 7.83 -16.49
N MET A 299 12.09 9.02 -17.04
CA MET A 299 11.28 9.63 -18.09
C MET A 299 11.19 8.76 -19.35
N ARG A 300 12.30 8.13 -19.76
CA ARG A 300 12.33 7.17 -20.88
C ARG A 300 11.51 5.92 -20.59
N LEU A 301 11.56 5.41 -19.35
CA LEU A 301 10.75 4.27 -18.95
C LEU A 301 9.26 4.64 -19.02
N ILE A 302 8.87 5.77 -18.43
CA ILE A 302 7.51 6.30 -18.46
C ILE A 302 7.03 6.45 -19.90
N SER A 303 7.83 7.07 -20.79
CA SER A 303 7.41 7.29 -22.18
C SER A 303 7.16 5.97 -22.93
N ARG A 304 7.92 4.91 -22.64
CA ARG A 304 7.71 3.58 -23.23
C ARG A 304 6.40 2.96 -22.75
N PHE A 305 6.06 3.10 -21.47
CA PHE A 305 4.78 2.61 -20.94
C PHE A 305 3.58 3.44 -21.41
N LEU A 306 3.80 4.69 -21.80
CA LEU A 306 2.83 5.50 -22.53
C LEU A 306 2.75 5.16 -24.03
N LEU A 307 3.49 4.14 -24.50
CA LEU A 307 3.63 3.75 -25.92
C LEU A 307 4.03 4.90 -26.84
N LEU A 308 4.86 5.81 -26.35
CA LEU A 308 5.42 6.91 -27.14
C LEU A 308 6.77 6.48 -27.73
N ASN A 309 6.98 6.79 -29.00
CA ASN A 309 8.22 6.46 -29.68
C ASN A 309 9.35 7.47 -29.35
N THR A 310 10.59 7.12 -29.71
CA THR A 310 11.77 7.96 -29.45
C THR A 310 11.64 9.37 -30.03
N ARG A 311 11.01 9.52 -31.20
CA ARG A 311 10.82 10.84 -31.82
C ARG A 311 9.89 11.71 -30.97
N GLN A 312 8.76 11.17 -30.53
CA GLN A 312 7.80 11.86 -29.67
C GLN A 312 8.43 12.26 -28.33
N PHE A 313 9.25 11.38 -27.74
CA PHE A 313 10.01 11.68 -26.54
C PHE A 313 10.94 12.89 -26.73
N LEU A 314 11.72 12.90 -27.83
CA LEU A 314 12.65 13.98 -28.13
C LEU A 314 11.93 15.30 -28.44
N GLU A 315 10.82 15.24 -29.17
CA GLU A 315 9.98 16.42 -29.45
C GLU A 315 9.40 17.00 -28.16
N ALA A 316 8.87 16.15 -27.26
CA ALA A 316 8.37 16.58 -25.96
C ALA A 316 9.46 17.22 -25.09
N ARG A 317 10.66 16.63 -25.04
CA ARG A 317 11.81 17.19 -24.31
C ARG A 317 12.22 18.55 -24.87
N LYS A 318 12.27 18.67 -26.19
CA LYS A 318 12.67 19.90 -26.89
C LYS A 318 11.69 21.05 -26.61
N VAL A 319 10.40 20.77 -26.46
CA VAL A 319 9.38 21.77 -26.11
C VAL A 319 9.69 22.44 -24.77
N VAL A 320 10.27 21.71 -23.81
CA VAL A 320 10.57 22.23 -22.46
C VAL A 320 11.98 22.80 -22.36
N THR A 321 12.97 22.09 -22.88
CA THR A 321 14.39 22.44 -22.71
C THR A 321 14.97 23.31 -23.82
N GLY A 322 14.26 23.43 -24.95
CA GLY A 322 14.78 24.01 -26.18
C GLY A 322 15.86 23.17 -26.88
N LYS A 323 16.20 21.98 -26.36
CA LYS A 323 17.30 21.13 -26.83
C LYS A 323 16.84 19.75 -27.33
#